data_AF-D7SRA3-F1
#
_entry.id   AF-D7SRA3-F1
#
_cell.length_a   1.000
_cell.length_b   1.000
_cell.length_c   1.000
_cell.angle_alpha   90.00
_cell.angle_beta   90.00
_cell.angle_gamma   90.00
#
_symmetry.space_group_name_H-M   'P 1'
#
loop_
_entity.id
_entity.type
_entity.pdbx_description
1 polymer ?
#
loop_
_entity_poly.entity_id
_entity_poly.type
_entity_poly.pdbx_seq_one_letter_code
_entity_poly.pdbx_strand_id
1 'polypeptide(L)'
;MSKCGCDAVGGHVLMTPRLHPTPRPSSLSLPWKKLRSKTRLKITVADATGNSRGSFTWALNQTVGGLLLPRRESCEEKVRSKKRVFFLDVNPLCYTGSTPSLHSFGHWVSLFFQQVSLSDPVIAVIDGERCNEYRQKLLPSYKAHRRKFSKQLPSQRFSSVSAGRSRQVVRDVLRKCNVPVLKIEGCEADDVVATLVGQVLQRGYRVVIASPDKDFKQLISEEVQIVMPMPEFGRWSFYTLKHYIAQYNCDPCSDLSLRCIMGDEVDGVPGIQHVAPGFGRKTALKLLKKHGSLENLLNAAAVRTVGRQYAQNALTKYADFLRRNYEILSLRRDVDVQLEEEWLFDRDSRNDSVVLSNFFKLLGETQKLTNQNTSHSSDG
;
A
#
# COMPACT_ATOMS: atom_id res chain seq x y z
N MET A 1 -81.99 4.20 17.08
CA MET A 1 -82.40 3.74 18.43
C MET A 1 -81.29 2.87 19.00
N SER A 2 -80.79 3.17 20.21
CA SER A 2 -79.84 2.35 21.02
C SER A 2 -78.46 2.03 20.40
N LYS A 3 -77.40 1.56 21.10
CA LYS A 3 -76.81 1.65 22.47
C LYS A 3 -75.43 0.96 22.35
N CYS A 4 -74.35 1.17 23.12
CA CYS A 4 -73.92 2.14 24.15
C CYS A 4 -72.36 2.08 24.20
N GLY A 5 -71.67 2.95 24.96
CA GLY A 5 -70.21 2.79 25.18
C GLY A 5 -69.51 3.91 25.96
N CYS A 6 -69.61 3.88 27.29
CA CYS A 6 -68.58 4.42 28.21
C CYS A 6 -67.49 3.33 28.40
N ASP A 7 -66.27 3.53 28.93
CA ASP A 7 -65.74 4.37 30.01
C ASP A 7 -64.31 4.89 29.63
N ALA A 8 -63.81 6.07 30.05
CA ALA A 8 -63.20 6.43 31.35
C ALA A 8 -61.94 5.57 31.71
N VAL A 9 -60.79 6.04 32.23
CA VAL A 9 -60.25 7.34 32.72
C VAL A 9 -58.73 7.37 32.42
N GLY A 10 -58.08 8.54 32.29
CA GLY A 10 -56.60 8.58 32.26
C GLY A 10 -55.97 9.94 31.94
N GLY A 11 -56.11 10.92 32.84
CA GLY A 11 -55.45 12.23 32.67
C GLY A 11 -54.02 12.26 33.22
N HIS A 12 -53.08 12.84 32.48
CA HIS A 12 -51.83 13.35 33.05
C HIS A 12 -51.37 14.62 32.31
N VAL A 13 -51.46 15.75 33.02
CA VAL A 13 -50.77 16.99 32.65
C VAL A 13 -49.31 16.85 33.08
N LEU A 14 -48.36 17.15 32.20
CA LEU A 14 -46.95 17.26 32.56
C LEU A 14 -46.36 18.57 32.06
N MET A 15 -46.05 19.43 33.02
CA MET A 15 -45.41 20.74 32.85
C MET A 15 -43.99 20.61 32.31
N THR A 16 -43.57 21.58 31.48
CA THR A 16 -42.18 21.76 31.06
C THR A 16 -41.42 22.68 32.03
N PRO A 17 -40.28 22.24 32.60
CA PRO A 17 -39.36 23.14 33.30
C PRO A 17 -38.04 23.33 32.53
N ARG A 18 -37.86 24.57 32.07
CA ARG A 18 -36.61 25.35 31.95
C ARG A 18 -35.27 24.62 31.71
N LEU A 19 -34.65 24.97 30.58
CA LEU A 19 -33.26 24.70 30.23
C LEU A 19 -32.27 25.28 31.26
N HIS A 20 -31.31 24.47 31.72
CA HIS A 20 -30.09 24.96 32.35
C HIS A 20 -29.00 25.22 31.29
N PRO A 21 -28.24 26.33 31.37
CA PRO A 21 -27.14 26.59 30.44
C PRO A 21 -25.92 25.73 30.78
N THR A 22 -25.46 24.92 29.82
CA THR A 22 -24.17 24.22 29.92
C THR A 22 -23.00 25.16 29.60
N PRO A 23 -21.82 24.97 30.25
CA PRO A 23 -20.75 25.96 30.22
C PRO A 23 -19.97 25.99 28.89
N ARG A 24 -19.40 27.16 28.59
CA ARG A 24 -18.51 27.37 27.43
C ARG A 24 -17.22 26.53 27.57
N PRO A 25 -16.66 25.99 26.48
CA PRO A 25 -15.35 25.34 26.52
C PRO A 25 -14.26 26.36 26.87
N SER A 26 -13.41 26.01 27.83
CA SER A 26 -12.28 26.83 28.28
C SER A 26 -11.14 26.81 27.25
N SER A 27 -10.60 27.99 26.94
CA SER A 27 -9.48 28.16 26.03
C SER A 27 -8.16 27.76 26.69
N LEU A 28 -7.74 26.50 26.52
CA LEU A 28 -6.39 26.05 26.86
C LEU A 28 -5.41 26.38 25.72
N SER A 29 -4.87 27.60 25.75
CA SER A 29 -3.77 28.02 24.89
C SER A 29 -2.43 27.46 25.38
N LEU A 30 -1.95 26.37 24.76
CA LEU A 30 -0.56 25.90 24.96
C LEU A 30 0.39 26.62 23.99
N PRO A 31 1.49 27.23 24.46
CA PRO A 31 2.37 28.04 23.61
C PRO A 31 3.35 27.19 22.80
N TRP A 32 3.19 27.21 21.48
CA TRP A 32 4.13 26.58 20.55
C TRP A 32 5.48 27.33 20.54
N LYS A 33 6.45 26.87 21.35
CA LYS A 33 7.80 27.45 21.35
C LYS A 33 8.50 27.16 20.02
N LYS A 34 8.66 28.22 19.23
CA LYS A 34 9.24 28.23 17.89
C LYS A 34 10.77 28.13 17.96
N LEU A 35 11.32 26.91 18.06
CA LEU A 35 12.76 26.69 18.12
C LEU A 35 13.42 26.97 16.75
N ARG A 36 13.88 28.20 16.54
CA ARG A 36 14.68 28.61 15.38
C ARG A 36 16.18 28.42 15.68
N SER A 37 16.74 27.27 15.32
CA SER A 37 18.19 27.09 15.25
C SER A 37 18.76 27.84 14.03
N LYS A 38 19.28 29.06 14.25
CA LYS A 38 20.15 29.74 13.27
C LYS A 38 21.58 29.22 13.38
N THR A 39 21.89 28.10 12.73
CA THR A 39 23.28 27.65 12.60
C THR A 39 23.93 28.36 11.42
N ARG A 40 24.63 29.47 11.70
CA ARG A 40 25.32 30.29 10.71
C ARG A 40 26.71 29.70 10.44
N LEU A 41 26.80 28.79 9.47
CA LEU A 41 28.10 28.25 9.02
C LEU A 41 28.95 29.39 8.43
N LYS A 42 30.08 29.68 9.07
CA LYS A 42 31.16 30.48 8.49
C LYS A 42 31.95 29.59 7.54
N ILE A 43 31.99 29.94 6.26
CA ILE A 43 32.98 29.40 5.33
C ILE A 43 34.23 30.27 5.49
N THR A 44 35.31 29.69 5.99
CA THR A 44 36.63 30.32 6.00
C THR A 44 37.36 29.89 4.74
N VAL A 45 37.65 30.83 3.85
CA VAL A 45 38.55 30.59 2.72
C VAL A 45 39.98 30.65 3.24
N ALA A 46 40.77 29.61 2.97
CA ALA A 46 42.20 29.59 3.24
C ALA A 46 42.94 29.48 1.91
N ASP A 47 43.72 30.50 1.57
CA ASP A 47 44.66 30.44 0.46
C ASP A 47 45.77 29.42 0.76
N ALA A 48 46.10 28.59 -0.24
CA ALA A 48 47.25 27.71 -0.22
C ALA A 48 48.01 27.84 -1.55
N THR A 49 49.01 28.72 -1.55
CA THR A 49 49.97 28.86 -2.65
C THR A 49 50.82 27.58 -2.80
N GLY A 50 50.74 26.90 -3.94
CA GLY A 50 51.50 25.68 -4.23
C GLY A 50 51.95 25.62 -5.69
N ASN A 51 53.19 26.04 -5.94
CA ASN A 51 53.76 26.22 -7.28
C ASN A 51 54.23 24.89 -7.90
N SER A 52 53.79 24.55 -9.12
CA SER A 52 54.48 23.58 -9.98
C SER A 52 54.33 23.92 -11.46
N ARG A 53 55.38 23.63 -12.24
CA ARG A 53 55.60 24.18 -13.59
C ARG A 53 54.94 23.33 -14.68
N GLY A 54 54.37 23.98 -15.69
CA GLY A 54 53.94 23.34 -16.94
C GLY A 54 53.68 24.37 -18.03
N SER A 55 54.66 24.61 -18.91
CA SER A 55 54.55 25.58 -20.00
C SER A 55 53.45 25.21 -21.00
N PHE A 56 52.53 26.14 -21.27
CA PHE A 56 51.83 26.19 -22.56
C PHE A 56 51.81 27.63 -23.10
N THR A 57 52.03 27.74 -24.40
CA THR A 57 52.35 28.98 -25.10
C THR A 57 51.12 29.83 -25.38
N TRP A 58 51.23 31.13 -25.12
CA TRP A 58 50.25 32.14 -25.54
C TRP A 58 50.46 32.47 -27.02
N ALA A 59 49.49 32.09 -27.87
CA ALA A 59 49.38 32.58 -29.23
C ALA A 59 48.33 33.70 -29.27
N LEU A 60 48.80 34.94 -29.36
CA LEU A 60 47.96 36.12 -29.58
C LEU A 60 47.39 36.08 -31.01
N ASN A 61 46.08 36.20 -31.17
CA ASN A 61 45.48 36.62 -32.43
C ASN A 61 44.28 37.55 -32.17
N GLN A 62 44.39 38.78 -32.63
CA GLN A 62 43.29 39.75 -32.65
C GLN A 62 42.60 39.70 -34.02
N THR A 63 41.30 39.39 -34.09
CA THR A 63 40.42 40.04 -35.08
C THR A 63 38.96 40.12 -34.65
N VAL A 64 38.46 41.36 -34.56
CA VAL A 64 37.11 41.88 -34.81
C VAL A 64 35.92 40.91 -34.95
N GLY A 65 34.91 41.12 -34.10
CA GLY A 65 33.50 41.21 -34.51
C GLY A 65 32.73 39.92 -34.82
N GLY A 66 32.19 39.27 -33.79
CA GLY A 66 31.19 38.21 -33.96
C GLY A 66 30.34 38.01 -32.70
N LEU A 67 29.00 38.10 -32.84
CA LEU A 67 28.05 37.94 -31.74
C LEU A 67 27.98 36.47 -31.30
N LEU A 68 28.76 36.08 -30.29
CA LEU A 68 28.75 34.73 -29.74
C LEU A 68 27.60 34.55 -28.75
N LEU A 69 26.57 33.81 -29.18
CA LEU A 69 25.59 33.19 -28.28
C LEU A 69 26.30 32.24 -27.30
N PRO A 70 25.89 32.16 -26.02
CA PRO A 70 26.53 31.26 -25.07
C PRO A 70 26.31 29.81 -25.51
N ARG A 71 27.42 29.15 -25.87
CA ARG A 71 27.50 27.72 -26.15
C ARG A 71 27.03 26.98 -24.91
N ARG A 72 25.86 26.33 -24.97
CA ARG A 72 25.41 25.42 -23.93
C ARG A 72 26.45 24.31 -23.79
N GLU A 73 27.20 24.32 -22.71
CA GLU A 73 27.86 23.12 -22.21
C GLU A 73 26.76 22.17 -21.75
N SER A 74 26.34 21.28 -22.67
CA SER A 74 25.54 20.12 -22.32
C SER A 74 26.42 19.16 -21.55
N CYS A 75 26.51 19.37 -20.24
CA CYS A 75 26.93 18.33 -19.30
C CYS A 75 25.90 17.19 -19.38
N GLU A 76 26.08 16.29 -20.35
CA GLU A 76 25.45 14.97 -20.33
C GLU A 76 26.07 14.17 -19.20
N GLU A 77 25.64 14.45 -17.97
CA GLU A 77 25.75 13.50 -16.89
C GLU A 77 25.10 12.20 -17.37
N LYS A 78 25.92 11.18 -17.63
CA LYS A 78 25.44 9.82 -17.85
C LYS A 78 24.64 9.43 -16.61
N VAL A 79 23.31 9.52 -16.71
CA VAL A 79 22.39 9.12 -15.65
C VAL A 79 22.61 7.65 -15.36
N ARG A 80 23.47 7.36 -14.39
CA ARG A 80 23.62 6.01 -13.83
C ARG A 80 22.24 5.61 -13.34
N SER A 81 21.65 4.59 -13.97
CA SER A 81 20.35 4.08 -13.56
C SER A 81 20.42 3.71 -12.08
N LYS A 82 19.58 4.36 -11.26
CA LYS A 82 19.43 4.04 -9.84
C LYS A 82 19.24 2.52 -9.67
N LYS A 83 19.96 1.91 -8.72
CA LYS A 83 19.74 0.51 -8.33
C LYS A 83 18.30 0.31 -7.88
N ARG A 84 17.80 -0.92 -8.06
CA ARG A 84 16.44 -1.32 -7.66
C ARG A 84 16.50 -2.07 -6.34
N VAL A 85 15.44 -1.96 -5.54
CA VAL A 85 15.17 -2.80 -4.38
C VAL A 85 13.79 -3.38 -4.56
N PHE A 86 13.66 -4.68 -4.32
CA PHE A 86 12.39 -5.39 -4.44
C PHE A 86 11.74 -5.59 -3.09
N PHE A 87 10.44 -5.30 -2.98
CA PHE A 87 9.59 -5.80 -1.91
C PHE A 87 8.77 -6.97 -2.42
N LEU A 88 8.88 -8.13 -1.78
CA LEU A 88 8.10 -9.32 -2.09
C LEU A 88 6.95 -9.44 -1.08
N ASP A 89 5.73 -9.18 -1.53
CA ASP A 89 4.53 -9.47 -0.77
C ASP A 89 4.24 -10.98 -0.87
N VAL A 90 4.43 -11.68 0.24
CA VAL A 90 4.44 -13.14 0.28
C VAL A 90 3.02 -13.71 0.39
N ASN A 91 2.09 -12.96 0.97
CA ASN A 91 0.81 -13.52 1.42
C ASN A 91 -0.07 -14.00 0.25
N PRO A 92 -0.30 -13.22 -0.83
CA PRO A 92 -1.05 -13.70 -1.99
C PRO A 92 -0.39 -14.84 -2.75
N LEU A 93 0.95 -14.93 -2.74
CA LEU A 93 1.69 -15.98 -3.45
C LEU A 93 1.47 -17.37 -2.82
N CYS A 94 1.06 -17.43 -1.56
CA CYS A 94 0.73 -18.66 -0.86
C CYS A 94 -0.64 -19.26 -1.23
N TYR A 95 -1.29 -18.78 -2.31
CA TYR A 95 -2.63 -19.20 -2.73
C TYR A 95 -2.69 -19.54 -4.24
N THR A 96 -3.65 -20.38 -4.60
CA THR A 96 -4.10 -20.62 -5.97
C THR A 96 -5.61 -20.34 -6.00
N GLY A 97 -6.01 -19.20 -6.55
CA GLY A 97 -7.37 -18.68 -6.34
C GLY A 97 -7.60 -18.39 -4.85
N SER A 98 -8.64 -18.98 -4.26
CA SER A 98 -8.94 -18.90 -2.82
C SER A 98 -8.28 -20.00 -1.98
N THR A 99 -7.62 -20.98 -2.59
CA THR A 99 -7.09 -22.17 -1.89
C THR A 99 -5.63 -21.98 -1.49
N PRO A 100 -5.24 -22.17 -0.21
CA PRO A 100 -3.83 -22.14 0.21
C PRO A 100 -3.00 -23.19 -0.54
N SER A 101 -1.82 -22.80 -1.03
CA SER A 101 -0.94 -23.64 -1.84
C SER A 101 0.53 -23.24 -1.67
N LEU A 102 1.30 -24.07 -0.97
CA LEU A 102 2.75 -23.94 -0.86
C LEU A 102 3.46 -24.17 -2.21
N HIS A 103 2.84 -24.94 -3.11
CA HIS A 103 3.34 -25.12 -4.48
C HIS A 103 3.22 -23.83 -5.30
N SER A 104 2.13 -23.06 -5.12
CA SER A 104 1.96 -21.73 -5.74
C SER A 104 3.09 -20.79 -5.30
N PHE A 105 3.36 -20.74 -3.99
CA PHE A 105 4.44 -19.94 -3.42
C PHE A 105 5.81 -20.33 -4.03
N GLY A 106 6.15 -21.62 -4.03
CA GLY A 106 7.42 -22.09 -4.59
C GLY A 106 7.57 -21.76 -6.08
N HIS A 107 6.50 -21.93 -6.86
CA HIS A 107 6.49 -21.60 -8.28
C HIS A 107 6.72 -20.11 -8.52
N TRP A 108 5.94 -19.23 -7.88
CA TRP A 108 6.05 -17.79 -8.08
C TRP A 108 7.39 -17.21 -7.60
N VAL A 109 7.92 -17.70 -6.47
CA VAL A 109 9.25 -17.31 -5.97
C VAL A 109 10.36 -17.81 -6.89
N SER A 110 10.27 -19.03 -7.41
CA SER A 110 11.23 -19.55 -8.40
C SER A 110 11.28 -18.69 -9.65
N LEU A 111 10.13 -18.34 -10.22
CA LEU A 111 10.05 -17.44 -11.37
C LEU A 111 10.55 -16.03 -11.03
N PHE A 112 10.25 -15.52 -9.83
CA PHE A 112 10.65 -14.19 -9.40
C PHE A 112 12.19 -14.04 -9.30
N PHE A 113 12.86 -15.01 -8.68
CA PHE A 113 14.33 -15.01 -8.60
C PHE A 113 14.99 -15.21 -9.97
N GLN A 114 14.44 -16.09 -10.81
CA GLN A 114 15.02 -16.40 -12.13
C GLN A 114 14.79 -15.33 -13.20
N GLN A 115 13.68 -14.58 -13.15
CA GLN A 115 13.26 -13.70 -14.24
C GLN A 115 13.24 -12.21 -13.88
N VAL A 116 13.21 -11.85 -12.59
CA VAL A 116 12.82 -10.49 -12.16
C VAL A 116 13.87 -9.82 -11.28
N SER A 117 14.16 -10.40 -10.11
CA SER A 117 15.10 -9.83 -9.14
C SER A 117 16.54 -10.22 -9.44
N LEU A 118 16.80 -11.47 -9.87
CA LEU A 118 18.15 -11.97 -10.10
C LEU A 118 19.00 -11.83 -8.82
N SER A 119 20.00 -10.92 -8.84
CA SER A 119 20.84 -10.52 -7.72
C SER A 119 20.49 -9.16 -7.11
N ASP A 120 19.49 -8.43 -7.62
CA ASP A 120 19.04 -7.18 -6.98
C ASP A 120 18.53 -7.48 -5.55
N PRO A 121 18.67 -6.54 -4.60
CA PRO A 121 18.17 -6.69 -3.23
C PRO A 121 16.67 -7.03 -3.17
N VAL A 122 16.30 -7.99 -2.32
CA VAL A 122 14.90 -8.43 -2.10
C VAL A 122 14.59 -8.42 -0.61
N ILE A 123 13.47 -7.80 -0.23
CA ILE A 123 12.94 -7.79 1.13
C ILE A 123 11.56 -8.44 1.09
N ALA A 124 11.37 -9.56 1.79
CA ALA A 124 10.07 -10.22 1.87
C ALA A 124 9.27 -9.73 3.07
N VAL A 125 7.96 -9.56 2.90
CA VAL A 125 7.05 -9.10 3.95
C VAL A 125 5.85 -10.04 4.05
N ILE A 126 5.48 -10.38 5.28
CA ILE A 126 4.36 -11.27 5.64
C ILE A 126 3.47 -10.53 6.65
N ASP A 127 2.14 -10.71 6.53
CA ASP A 127 1.18 -10.14 7.51
C ASP A 127 1.55 -10.49 8.96
N GLY A 128 1.46 -9.49 9.83
CA GLY A 128 1.41 -9.68 11.27
C GLY A 128 0.22 -10.51 11.72
N GLU A 129 0.29 -11.11 12.90
CA GLU A 129 -0.92 -11.59 13.54
C GLU A 129 -1.83 -10.41 13.85
N ARG A 130 -3.15 -10.63 13.72
CA ARG A 130 -4.18 -9.62 13.99
C ARG A 130 -4.08 -8.35 13.11
N CYS A 131 -3.37 -8.41 11.99
CA CYS A 131 -3.15 -7.31 11.06
C CYS A 131 -4.40 -6.47 10.72
N ASN A 132 -5.55 -7.11 10.46
CA ASN A 132 -6.80 -6.40 10.14
C ASN A 132 -7.46 -5.67 11.33
N GLU A 133 -7.02 -5.84 12.58
CA GLU A 133 -7.73 -5.31 13.76
C GLU A 133 -7.82 -3.79 13.79
N TYR A 134 -6.83 -3.08 13.26
CA TYR A 134 -6.89 -1.62 13.10
C TYR A 134 -8.11 -1.22 12.25
N ARG A 135 -8.14 -1.69 11.00
CA ARG A 135 -9.20 -1.37 10.03
C ARG A 135 -10.57 -1.93 10.46
N GLN A 136 -10.61 -3.05 11.18
CA GLN A 136 -11.87 -3.60 11.71
C GLN A 136 -12.46 -2.82 12.89
N LYS A 137 -11.65 -2.09 13.68
CA LYS A 137 -12.17 -1.14 14.69
C LYS A 137 -12.87 0.05 14.04
N LEU A 138 -12.39 0.50 12.87
CA LEU A 138 -13.00 1.56 12.07
C LEU A 138 -14.26 1.07 11.31
N LEU A 139 -14.19 -0.14 10.75
CA LEU A 139 -15.25 -0.77 9.97
C LEU A 139 -15.26 -2.31 10.18
N PRO A 140 -16.18 -2.85 10.99
CA PRO A 140 -16.24 -4.28 11.29
C PRO A 140 -16.42 -5.24 10.09
N SER A 141 -16.90 -4.75 8.94
CA SER A 141 -17.01 -5.55 7.71
C SER A 141 -15.67 -5.75 6.99
N TYR A 142 -14.63 -4.97 7.32
CA TYR A 142 -13.35 -4.99 6.60
C TYR A 142 -12.70 -6.38 6.58
N LYS A 143 -12.52 -6.93 5.37
CA LYS A 143 -12.02 -8.29 5.08
C LYS A 143 -12.71 -9.40 5.91
N ALA A 144 -13.92 -9.16 6.45
CA ALA A 144 -14.56 -10.03 7.43
C ALA A 144 -15.00 -11.39 6.85
N HIS A 145 -15.37 -11.43 5.57
CA HIS A 145 -15.69 -12.67 4.86
C HIS A 145 -14.47 -13.59 4.73
N ARG A 146 -13.25 -13.03 4.60
CA ARG A 146 -11.99 -13.81 4.50
C ARG A 146 -11.77 -14.67 5.76
N ARG A 147 -12.27 -14.24 6.93
CA ARG A 147 -12.25 -15.04 8.18
C ARG A 147 -13.23 -16.21 8.20
N LYS A 148 -14.37 -16.13 7.50
CA LYS A 148 -15.36 -17.22 7.47
C LYS A 148 -14.81 -18.46 6.75
N PHE A 149 -14.06 -18.25 5.67
CA PHE A 149 -13.38 -19.33 4.93
C PHE A 149 -12.41 -20.12 5.81
N SER A 150 -11.65 -19.42 6.66
CA SER A 150 -10.73 -20.02 7.65
C SER A 150 -11.43 -20.88 8.73
N LYS A 151 -12.74 -20.68 8.95
CA LYS A 151 -13.58 -21.48 9.88
C LYS A 151 -14.42 -22.57 9.20
N GLN A 152 -14.59 -22.52 7.88
CA GLN A 152 -15.42 -23.47 7.12
C GLN A 152 -14.66 -24.66 6.54
N LEU A 153 -13.33 -24.74 6.70
CA LEU A 153 -12.63 -26.02 6.61
C LEU A 153 -13.18 -26.95 7.72
N PRO A 154 -13.79 -28.10 7.40
CA PRO A 154 -14.38 -28.96 8.41
C PRO A 154 -13.30 -29.59 9.28
N SER A 155 -13.49 -29.49 10.59
CA SER A 155 -12.64 -30.05 11.65
C SER A 155 -11.25 -29.41 11.83
N GLN A 156 -10.83 -29.49 13.10
CA GLN A 156 -9.48 -29.38 13.64
C GLN A 156 -9.02 -28.04 14.27
N ARG A 157 -8.66 -28.15 15.55
CA ARG A 157 -7.75 -27.26 16.30
C ARG A 157 -6.34 -27.17 15.68
N PHE A 158 -6.08 -27.94 14.63
CA PHE A 158 -4.88 -27.87 13.80
C PHE A 158 -4.91 -26.75 12.75
N SER A 159 -6.02 -26.04 12.48
CA SER A 159 -6.02 -25.02 11.42
C SER A 159 -5.08 -23.83 11.70
N SER A 160 -4.98 -23.38 12.95
CA SER A 160 -3.99 -22.39 13.40
C SER A 160 -2.55 -22.94 13.35
N VAL A 161 -2.37 -24.20 13.76
CA VAL A 161 -1.07 -24.89 13.77
C VAL A 161 -0.55 -25.12 12.34
N SER A 162 -1.41 -25.56 11.43
CA SER A 162 -1.08 -25.79 10.02
C SER A 162 -0.85 -24.48 9.25
N ALA A 163 -1.66 -23.44 9.49
CA ALA A 163 -1.40 -22.11 8.92
C ALA A 163 -0.08 -21.51 9.46
N GLY A 164 0.22 -21.70 10.75
CA GLY A 164 1.49 -21.33 11.37
C GLY A 164 2.68 -22.11 10.77
N ARG A 165 2.54 -23.43 10.63
CA ARG A 165 3.56 -24.32 10.04
C ARG A 165 3.85 -23.96 8.57
N SER A 166 2.82 -23.71 7.76
CA SER A 166 2.99 -23.25 6.38
C SER A 166 3.72 -21.90 6.31
N ARG A 167 3.37 -20.93 7.16
CA ARG A 167 4.10 -19.65 7.25
C ARG A 167 5.55 -19.84 7.69
N GLN A 168 5.81 -20.74 8.63
CA GLN A 168 7.18 -21.03 9.08
C GLN A 168 8.03 -21.62 7.95
N VAL A 169 7.50 -22.61 7.22
CA VAL A 169 8.17 -23.20 6.04
C VAL A 169 8.47 -22.13 4.97
N VAL A 170 7.51 -21.24 4.68
CA VAL A 170 7.69 -20.11 3.76
C VAL A 170 8.83 -19.19 4.19
N ARG A 171 8.88 -18.81 5.48
CA ARG A 171 9.98 -17.98 6.04
C ARG A 171 11.33 -18.67 5.93
N ASP A 172 11.38 -19.98 6.21
CA ASP A 172 12.62 -20.74 6.20
C ASP A 172 13.17 -20.98 4.79
N VAL A 173 12.30 -21.11 3.78
CA VAL A 173 12.70 -21.12 2.36
C VAL A 173 13.31 -19.77 1.98
N LEU A 174 12.61 -18.66 2.24
CA LEU A 174 13.09 -17.31 1.88
C LEU A 174 14.43 -16.97 2.55
N ARG A 175 14.57 -17.26 3.84
CA ARG A 175 15.83 -17.07 4.59
C ARG A 175 16.99 -17.89 4.02
N LYS A 176 16.74 -19.14 3.62
CA LYS A 176 17.77 -19.98 2.98
C LYS A 176 18.16 -19.51 1.57
N CYS A 177 17.27 -18.78 0.90
CA CYS A 177 17.56 -18.01 -0.31
C CYS A 177 18.13 -16.59 -0.02
N ASN A 178 18.65 -16.36 1.19
CA ASN A 178 19.23 -15.08 1.63
C ASN A 178 18.30 -13.86 1.49
N VAL A 179 16.98 -14.05 1.65
CA VAL A 179 15.98 -12.97 1.66
C VAL A 179 15.61 -12.61 3.11
N PRO A 180 15.83 -11.38 3.59
CA PRO A 180 15.28 -10.91 4.87
C PRO A 180 13.74 -10.96 4.84
N VAL A 181 13.13 -11.47 5.92
CA VAL A 181 11.68 -11.68 6.01
C VAL A 181 11.10 -10.97 7.22
N LEU A 182 10.35 -9.89 6.97
CA LEU A 182 9.71 -9.07 7.98
C LEU A 182 8.29 -9.57 8.28
N LYS A 183 7.91 -9.47 9.56
CA LYS A 183 6.55 -9.65 10.08
C LYS A 183 6.42 -8.70 11.26
N ILE A 184 5.55 -7.69 11.15
CA ILE A 184 5.28 -6.71 12.21
C ILE A 184 3.89 -7.00 12.78
N GLU A 185 3.80 -7.37 14.06
CA GLU A 185 2.53 -7.76 14.67
C GLU A 185 1.50 -6.61 14.63
N GLY A 186 0.23 -6.94 14.39
CA GLY A 186 -0.84 -5.95 14.25
C GLY A 186 -0.84 -5.13 12.95
N CYS A 187 0.09 -5.35 12.01
CA CYS A 187 0.17 -4.63 10.74
C CYS A 187 -0.04 -5.58 9.53
N GLU A 188 -0.74 -5.09 8.49
CA GLU A 188 -0.82 -5.77 7.19
C GLU A 188 0.51 -5.59 6.44
N ALA A 189 0.91 -6.56 5.62
CA ALA A 189 2.15 -6.51 4.85
C ALA A 189 2.25 -5.24 3.98
N ASP A 190 1.12 -4.81 3.44
CA ASP A 190 0.99 -3.65 2.55
C ASP A 190 1.40 -2.34 3.23
N ASP A 191 1.07 -2.17 4.52
CA ASP A 191 1.44 -1.00 5.33
C ASP A 191 2.94 -0.97 5.66
N VAL A 192 3.51 -2.15 5.94
CA VAL A 192 4.96 -2.30 6.18
C VAL A 192 5.75 -1.97 4.92
N VAL A 193 5.35 -2.51 3.77
CA VAL A 193 5.94 -2.20 2.46
C VAL A 193 5.77 -0.71 2.13
N ALA A 194 4.58 -0.14 2.30
CA ALA A 194 4.33 1.28 2.01
C ALA A 194 5.17 2.23 2.87
N THR A 195 5.46 1.85 4.12
CA THR A 195 6.38 2.58 5.01
C THR A 195 7.83 2.46 4.51
N LEU A 196 8.30 1.24 4.21
CA LEU A 196 9.68 0.99 3.79
C LEU A 196 10.00 1.53 2.38
N VAL A 197 9.02 1.58 1.46
CA VAL A 197 9.14 2.23 0.14
C VAL A 197 9.64 3.67 0.29
N GLY A 198 9.07 4.43 1.24
CA GLY A 198 9.51 5.81 1.50
C GLY A 198 10.96 5.90 1.96
N GLN A 199 11.40 4.98 2.82
CA GLN A 199 12.78 4.92 3.33
C GLN A 199 13.79 4.52 2.24
N VAL A 200 13.42 3.58 1.35
CA VAL A 200 14.26 3.17 0.20
C VAL A 200 14.44 4.31 -0.80
N LEU A 201 13.36 5.03 -1.12
CA LEU A 201 13.42 6.19 -2.03
C LEU A 201 14.30 7.31 -1.47
N GLN A 202 14.24 7.57 -0.16
CA GLN A 202 15.11 8.55 0.52
C GLN A 202 16.60 8.20 0.42
N ARG A 203 16.94 6.90 0.33
CA ARG A 203 18.32 6.43 0.08
C ARG A 203 18.74 6.47 -1.40
N GLY A 204 17.88 7.00 -2.29
CA GLY A 204 18.21 7.21 -3.71
C GLY A 204 18.04 5.98 -4.61
N TYR A 205 17.44 4.91 -4.12
CA TYR A 205 17.12 3.71 -4.90
C TYR A 205 15.76 3.85 -5.61
N ARG A 206 15.50 2.96 -6.58
CA ARG A 206 14.16 2.72 -7.13
C ARG A 206 13.53 1.50 -6.46
N VAL A 207 12.21 1.46 -6.40
CA VAL A 207 11.47 0.38 -5.76
C VAL A 207 10.67 -0.42 -6.79
N VAL A 208 10.66 -1.74 -6.64
CA VAL A 208 9.73 -2.63 -7.36
C VAL A 208 8.97 -3.49 -6.35
N ILE A 209 7.65 -3.45 -6.38
CA ILE A 209 6.80 -4.24 -5.47
C ILE A 209 6.29 -5.47 -6.22
N ALA A 210 6.68 -6.66 -5.80
CA ALA A 210 6.24 -7.94 -6.33
C ALA A 210 4.99 -8.41 -5.58
N SER A 211 3.82 -8.09 -6.14
CA SER A 211 2.50 -8.43 -5.59
C SER A 211 1.42 -8.46 -6.69
N PRO A 212 0.41 -9.33 -6.60
CA PRO A 212 -0.83 -9.19 -7.37
C PRO A 212 -1.81 -8.15 -6.77
N ASP A 213 -1.59 -7.63 -5.56
CA ASP A 213 -2.55 -6.75 -4.90
C ASP A 213 -2.66 -5.38 -5.61
N LYS A 214 -3.91 -4.93 -5.77
CA LYS A 214 -4.26 -3.64 -6.36
C LYS A 214 -3.88 -2.47 -5.44
N ASP A 215 -3.79 -2.66 -4.13
CA ASP A 215 -3.60 -1.56 -3.19
C ASP A 215 -2.23 -0.89 -3.32
N PHE A 216 -1.20 -1.64 -3.72
CA PHE A 216 0.11 -1.08 -4.07
C PHE A 216 0.08 -0.09 -5.23
N LYS A 217 -1.00 -0.03 -6.03
CA LYS A 217 -1.17 1.02 -7.05
C LYS A 217 -1.14 2.43 -6.45
N GLN A 218 -1.50 2.58 -5.17
CA GLN A 218 -1.38 3.82 -4.39
C GLN A 218 0.07 4.35 -4.26
N LEU A 219 1.08 3.55 -4.58
CA LEU A 219 2.50 3.89 -4.46
C LEU A 219 3.20 4.11 -5.81
N ILE A 220 2.53 3.79 -6.93
CA ILE A 220 3.13 3.88 -8.27
C ILE A 220 3.59 5.31 -8.58
N SER A 221 4.82 5.44 -9.08
CA SER A 221 5.41 6.69 -9.54
C SER A 221 6.46 6.42 -10.63
N GLU A 222 7.26 7.42 -11.00
CA GLU A 222 8.44 7.21 -11.86
C GLU A 222 9.57 6.42 -11.15
N GLU A 223 9.55 6.35 -9.81
CA GLU A 223 10.57 5.65 -9.01
C GLU A 223 10.06 4.36 -8.35
N VAL A 224 8.75 4.10 -8.40
CA VAL A 224 8.09 2.92 -7.82
C VAL A 224 7.28 2.20 -8.89
N GLN A 225 7.62 0.94 -9.14
CA GLN A 225 6.93 0.06 -10.07
C GLN A 225 6.30 -1.12 -9.31
N ILE A 226 5.29 -1.76 -9.91
CA ILE A 226 4.78 -3.05 -9.45
C ILE A 226 5.23 -4.11 -10.46
N VAL A 227 5.44 -5.33 -10.00
CA VAL A 227 5.54 -6.50 -10.86
C VAL A 227 4.51 -7.52 -10.38
N MET A 228 3.62 -7.94 -11.27
CA MET A 228 2.47 -8.79 -10.95
C MET A 228 2.68 -10.20 -11.52
N PRO A 229 2.28 -11.28 -10.82
CA PRO A 229 2.27 -12.63 -11.37
C PRO A 229 1.15 -12.75 -12.41
N MET A 230 1.44 -13.37 -13.56
CA MET A 230 0.48 -13.62 -14.64
C MET A 230 0.32 -15.13 -14.84
N PRO A 231 -0.61 -15.80 -14.13
CA PRO A 231 -0.76 -17.25 -14.15
C PRO A 231 -0.92 -17.86 -15.54
N GLU A 232 -1.65 -17.18 -16.43
CA GLU A 232 -1.93 -17.58 -17.80
C GLU A 232 -0.67 -17.59 -18.71
N PHE A 233 0.39 -16.88 -18.32
CA PHE A 233 1.65 -16.79 -19.05
C PHE A 233 2.84 -17.42 -18.32
N GLY A 234 2.64 -17.98 -17.11
CA GLY A 234 3.72 -18.59 -16.32
C GLY A 234 4.90 -17.66 -16.02
N ARG A 235 4.65 -16.35 -15.89
CA ARG A 235 5.69 -15.34 -15.71
C ARG A 235 5.20 -14.15 -14.89
N TRP A 236 6.15 -13.31 -14.49
CA TRP A 236 5.87 -11.99 -13.94
C TRP A 236 5.74 -10.93 -15.05
N SER A 237 5.03 -9.83 -14.76
CA SER A 237 4.89 -8.70 -15.69
C SER A 237 4.97 -7.36 -14.95
N PHE A 238 5.79 -6.45 -15.46
CA PHE A 238 5.94 -5.11 -14.88
C PHE A 238 4.72 -4.24 -15.19
N TYR A 239 4.31 -3.47 -14.19
CA TYR A 239 3.22 -2.51 -14.22
C TYR A 239 3.75 -1.17 -13.67
N THR A 240 3.53 -0.09 -14.42
CA THR A 240 4.21 1.20 -14.23
C THR A 240 3.21 2.34 -14.31
N LEU A 241 3.63 3.56 -13.95
CA LEU A 241 2.79 4.75 -14.05
C LEU A 241 2.21 4.94 -15.47
N LYS A 242 2.98 4.62 -16.52
CA LYS A 242 2.51 4.67 -17.92
C LYS A 242 1.38 3.67 -18.19
N HIS A 243 1.52 2.41 -17.74
CA HIS A 243 0.46 1.40 -17.85
C HIS A 243 -0.79 1.82 -17.08
N TYR A 244 -0.62 2.37 -15.88
CA TYR A 244 -1.70 2.86 -15.03
C TYR A 244 -2.48 4.02 -15.69
N ILE A 245 -1.79 5.06 -16.17
CA ILE A 245 -2.41 6.21 -16.83
C ILE A 245 -3.14 5.77 -18.11
N ALA A 246 -2.54 4.87 -18.91
CA ALA A 246 -3.19 4.33 -20.11
C ALA A 246 -4.48 3.54 -19.79
N GLN A 247 -4.51 2.80 -18.68
CA GLN A 247 -5.66 1.99 -18.28
C GLN A 247 -6.79 2.81 -17.64
N TYR A 248 -6.46 3.78 -16.79
CA TYR A 248 -7.44 4.47 -15.94
C TYR A 248 -7.72 5.93 -16.35
N ASN A 249 -6.86 6.54 -17.17
CA ASN A 249 -6.94 7.95 -17.59
C ASN A 249 -7.08 8.93 -16.41
N CYS A 250 -6.43 8.60 -15.29
CA CYS A 250 -6.32 9.38 -14.08
C CYS A 250 -5.01 9.08 -13.36
N ASP A 251 -4.72 9.85 -12.31
CA ASP A 251 -3.57 9.66 -11.41
C ASP A 251 -3.88 8.61 -10.31
N PRO A 252 -2.88 7.86 -9.78
CA PRO A 252 -3.08 6.92 -8.68
C PRO A 252 -3.85 7.46 -7.46
N CYS A 253 -3.61 8.71 -7.04
CA CYS A 253 -4.34 9.33 -5.93
C CYS A 253 -5.84 9.55 -6.24
N SER A 254 -6.21 9.63 -7.53
CA SER A 254 -7.60 9.73 -7.96
C SER A 254 -8.36 8.40 -7.85
N ASP A 255 -7.70 7.24 -7.96
CA ASP A 255 -8.40 5.94 -7.81
C ASP A 255 -8.70 5.60 -6.36
N LEU A 256 -7.77 5.84 -5.42
CA LEU A 256 -8.10 5.73 -3.99
C LEU A 256 -9.31 6.61 -3.65
N SER A 257 -9.29 7.87 -4.11
CA SER A 257 -10.42 8.80 -3.95
C SER A 257 -11.72 8.29 -4.59
N LEU A 258 -11.63 7.58 -5.72
CA LEU A 258 -12.78 6.96 -6.38
C LEU A 258 -13.30 5.74 -5.61
N ARG A 259 -12.43 4.84 -5.14
CA ARG A 259 -12.79 3.67 -4.33
C ARG A 259 -13.42 4.06 -3.01
N CYS A 260 -12.99 5.16 -2.39
CA CYS A 260 -13.65 5.69 -1.19
C CYS A 260 -15.14 6.04 -1.43
N ILE A 261 -15.47 6.57 -2.60
CA ILE A 261 -16.84 6.94 -3.01
C ILE A 261 -17.62 5.69 -3.45
N MET A 262 -16.99 4.83 -4.24
CA MET A 262 -17.61 3.68 -4.90
C MET A 262 -17.68 2.42 -4.03
N GLY A 263 -16.94 2.40 -2.92
CA GLY A 263 -16.70 1.21 -2.12
C GLY A 263 -15.64 0.29 -2.72
N ASP A 264 -15.30 -0.73 -1.95
CA ASP A 264 -14.45 -1.85 -2.35
C ASP A 264 -15.04 -3.16 -1.83
N GLU A 265 -15.73 -3.89 -2.70
CA GLU A 265 -16.45 -5.12 -2.36
C GLU A 265 -15.50 -6.25 -1.90
N VAL A 266 -14.31 -6.33 -2.50
CA VAL A 266 -13.27 -7.34 -2.19
C VAL A 266 -12.76 -7.20 -0.75
N ASP A 267 -12.88 -6.01 -0.18
CA ASP A 267 -12.51 -5.71 1.21
C ASP A 267 -13.71 -5.45 2.12
N GLY A 268 -14.94 -5.52 1.58
CA GLY A 268 -16.17 -5.28 2.34
C GLY A 268 -16.36 -3.82 2.78
N VAL A 269 -15.80 -2.87 2.03
CA VAL A 269 -15.93 -1.42 2.27
C VAL A 269 -17.11 -0.88 1.44
N PRO A 270 -18.22 -0.43 2.05
CA PRO A 270 -19.37 0.08 1.30
C PRO A 270 -19.12 1.46 0.69
N GLY A 271 -19.63 1.69 -0.52
CA GLY A 271 -19.70 3.01 -1.16
C GLY A 271 -21.06 3.69 -0.97
N ILE A 272 -21.20 4.94 -1.42
CA ILE A 272 -22.41 5.76 -1.19
C ILE A 272 -23.53 5.55 -2.21
N GLN A 273 -23.35 4.73 -3.25
CA GLN A 273 -24.30 4.62 -4.37
C GLN A 273 -25.70 4.16 -3.94
N HIS A 274 -25.79 3.34 -2.89
CA HIS A 274 -27.04 2.83 -2.33
C HIS A 274 -27.86 3.88 -1.57
N VAL A 275 -27.22 4.98 -1.11
CA VAL A 275 -27.87 6.11 -0.41
C VAL A 275 -27.89 7.41 -1.22
N ALA A 276 -27.18 7.46 -2.34
CA ALA A 276 -27.11 8.61 -3.25
C ALA A 276 -27.39 8.21 -4.71
N PRO A 277 -28.67 7.95 -5.08
CA PRO A 277 -29.04 7.65 -6.47
C PRO A 277 -28.51 8.69 -7.46
N GLY A 278 -27.95 8.22 -8.58
CA GLY A 278 -27.28 9.07 -9.57
C GLY A 278 -25.83 9.45 -9.25
N PHE A 279 -25.34 9.23 -8.03
CA PHE A 279 -23.91 9.36 -7.69
C PHE A 279 -23.12 8.10 -8.07
N GLY A 280 -23.04 7.83 -9.38
CA GLY A 280 -22.25 6.72 -9.92
C GLY A 280 -20.81 7.11 -10.32
N ARG A 281 -20.05 6.13 -10.82
CA ARG A 281 -18.64 6.26 -11.23
C ARG A 281 -18.37 7.46 -12.13
N LYS A 282 -19.26 7.74 -13.09
CA LYS A 282 -19.14 8.89 -14.03
C LYS A 282 -19.20 10.24 -13.29
N THR A 283 -20.09 10.37 -12.31
CA THR A 283 -20.23 11.59 -11.48
C THR A 283 -19.01 11.75 -10.57
N ALA A 284 -18.58 10.68 -9.90
CA ALA A 284 -17.39 10.67 -9.06
C ALA A 284 -16.12 11.07 -9.83
N LEU A 285 -15.83 10.42 -10.97
CA LEU A 285 -14.70 10.73 -11.84
C LEU A 285 -14.72 12.19 -12.33
N LYS A 286 -15.88 12.72 -12.75
CA LYS A 286 -16.01 14.11 -13.20
C LYS A 286 -15.68 15.11 -12.10
N LEU A 287 -16.08 14.82 -10.86
CA LEU A 287 -15.81 15.67 -9.69
C LEU A 287 -14.35 15.56 -9.26
N LEU A 288 -13.82 14.34 -9.15
CA LEU A 288 -12.40 14.11 -8.81
C LEU A 288 -11.47 14.73 -9.84
N LYS A 289 -11.73 14.61 -11.15
CA LYS A 289 -10.94 15.29 -12.20
C LYS A 289 -10.92 16.83 -12.07
N LYS A 290 -11.94 17.43 -11.45
CA LYS A 290 -12.00 18.88 -11.19
C LYS A 290 -11.36 19.30 -9.85
N HIS A 291 -11.28 18.40 -8.87
CA HIS A 291 -10.87 18.71 -7.49
C HIS A 291 -9.54 18.04 -7.06
N GLY A 292 -9.02 17.09 -7.85
CA GLY A 292 -7.78 16.35 -7.57
C GLY A 292 -7.99 15.16 -6.63
N SER A 293 -8.40 15.43 -5.39
CA SER A 293 -8.57 14.42 -4.34
C SER A 293 -9.97 14.39 -3.74
N LEU A 294 -10.31 13.31 -3.04
CA LEU A 294 -11.52 13.23 -2.21
C LEU A 294 -11.58 14.36 -1.18
N GLU A 295 -10.48 14.61 -0.47
CA GLU A 295 -10.42 15.65 0.56
C GLU A 295 -10.71 17.04 -0.02
N ASN A 296 -10.07 17.40 -1.14
CA ASN A 296 -10.32 18.65 -1.85
C ASN A 296 -11.77 18.76 -2.36
N LEU A 297 -12.38 17.63 -2.74
CA LEU A 297 -13.79 17.58 -3.15
C LEU A 297 -14.73 17.83 -1.96
N LEU A 298 -14.49 17.18 -0.82
CA LEU A 298 -15.28 17.34 0.41
C LEU A 298 -15.13 18.74 1.00
N ASN A 299 -13.90 19.25 1.10
CA ASN A 299 -13.62 20.58 1.62
C ASN A 299 -14.22 21.68 0.71
N ALA A 300 -14.19 21.49 -0.62
CA ALA A 300 -14.89 22.39 -1.53
C ALA A 300 -16.41 22.29 -1.42
N ALA A 301 -16.97 21.09 -1.23
CA ALA A 301 -18.41 20.90 -1.01
C ALA A 301 -18.90 21.57 0.28
N ALA A 302 -18.08 21.60 1.33
CA ALA A 302 -18.41 22.23 2.60
C ALA A 302 -18.54 23.77 2.52
N VAL A 303 -17.87 24.43 1.56
CA VAL A 303 -17.86 25.89 1.43
C VAL A 303 -18.60 26.43 0.21
N ARG A 304 -18.90 25.60 -0.80
CA ARG A 304 -19.63 26.00 -2.02
C ARG A 304 -20.25 24.80 -2.74
N THR A 305 -21.20 25.07 -3.62
CA THR A 305 -21.80 24.02 -4.47
C THR A 305 -20.77 23.34 -5.39
N VAL A 306 -20.79 22.01 -5.40
CA VAL A 306 -20.06 21.14 -6.34
C VAL A 306 -21.04 20.22 -7.08
N GLY A 307 -20.93 20.19 -8.42
CA GLY A 307 -21.81 19.37 -9.25
C GLY A 307 -23.28 19.82 -9.24
N ARG A 308 -24.20 18.84 -9.31
CA ARG A 308 -25.66 19.05 -9.21
C ARG A 308 -26.11 18.89 -7.75
N GLN A 309 -27.30 19.38 -7.39
CA GLN A 309 -27.78 19.37 -6.01
C GLN A 309 -27.74 17.99 -5.32
N TYR A 310 -28.09 16.90 -6.01
CA TYR A 310 -28.00 15.56 -5.43
C TYR A 310 -26.55 15.18 -5.05
N ALA A 311 -25.56 15.62 -5.83
CA ALA A 311 -24.15 15.34 -5.59
C ALA A 311 -23.60 16.19 -4.45
N GLN A 312 -23.99 17.48 -4.40
CA GLN A 312 -23.72 18.36 -3.27
C GLN A 312 -24.27 17.77 -1.96
N ASN A 313 -25.55 17.37 -1.96
CA ASN A 313 -26.22 16.81 -0.80
C ASN A 313 -25.51 15.52 -0.33
N ALA A 314 -25.14 14.63 -1.25
CA ALA A 314 -24.43 13.39 -0.93
C ALA A 314 -23.05 13.66 -0.32
N LEU A 315 -22.23 14.51 -0.93
CA LEU A 315 -20.89 14.84 -0.44
C LEU A 315 -20.92 15.54 0.91
N THR A 316 -21.91 16.40 1.16
CA THR A 316 -22.08 17.08 2.46
C THR A 316 -22.55 16.10 3.53
N LYS A 317 -23.58 15.30 3.24
CA LYS A 317 -24.20 14.38 4.21
C LYS A 317 -23.32 13.18 4.59
N TYR A 318 -22.51 12.69 3.65
CA TYR A 318 -21.68 11.49 3.82
C TYR A 318 -20.17 11.81 3.91
N ALA A 319 -19.79 13.07 4.19
CA ALA A 319 -18.40 13.50 4.23
C ALA A 319 -17.53 12.64 5.16
N ASP A 320 -17.96 12.41 6.40
CA ASP A 320 -17.15 11.69 7.39
C ASP A 320 -17.12 10.17 7.16
N PHE A 321 -18.18 9.63 6.52
CA PHE A 321 -18.18 8.27 6.01
C PHE A 321 -17.13 8.09 4.91
N LEU A 322 -17.06 9.05 3.97
CA LEU A 322 -16.07 9.05 2.89
C LEU A 322 -14.64 9.25 3.41
N ARG A 323 -14.43 10.10 4.43
CA ARG A 323 -13.14 10.24 5.13
C ARG A 323 -12.73 8.94 5.83
N ARG A 324 -13.67 8.26 6.49
CA ARG A 324 -13.40 6.94 7.11
C ARG A 324 -13.03 5.88 6.06
N ASN A 325 -13.73 5.85 4.92
CA ASN A 325 -13.37 4.97 3.81
C ASN A 325 -11.95 5.25 3.30
N TYR A 326 -11.53 6.52 3.28
CA TYR A 326 -10.15 6.89 2.94
C TYR A 326 -9.14 6.34 3.96
N GLU A 327 -9.38 6.52 5.25
CA GLU A 327 -8.52 5.95 6.30
C GLU A 327 -8.38 4.42 6.17
N ILE A 328 -9.49 3.71 5.92
CA ILE A 328 -9.52 2.25 5.79
C ILE A 328 -8.80 1.77 4.52
N LEU A 329 -9.03 2.41 3.37
CA LEU A 329 -8.47 1.99 2.07
C LEU A 329 -7.05 2.51 1.83
N SER A 330 -6.61 3.54 2.55
CA SER A 330 -5.26 4.08 2.43
C SER A 330 -4.23 3.10 3.00
N LEU A 331 -3.09 2.96 2.32
CA LEU A 331 -1.90 2.33 2.89
C LEU A 331 -1.27 3.27 3.93
N ARG A 332 -1.04 2.75 5.13
CA ARG A 332 -0.29 3.45 6.17
C ARG A 332 1.19 3.55 5.78
N ARG A 333 1.83 4.63 6.21
CA ARG A 333 3.26 4.92 5.93
C ARG A 333 4.03 5.27 7.20
N ASP A 334 3.49 4.85 8.35
CA ASP A 334 3.89 5.21 9.71
C ASP A 334 4.02 3.97 10.61
N VAL A 335 4.28 2.80 10.02
CA VAL A 335 4.58 1.59 10.80
C VAL A 335 5.93 1.75 11.49
N ASP A 336 6.02 1.29 12.75
CA ASP A 336 7.28 1.31 13.50
C ASP A 336 8.22 0.21 12.98
N VAL A 337 8.92 0.54 11.89
CA VAL A 337 9.88 -0.31 11.20
C VAL A 337 10.95 0.56 10.55
N GLN A 338 12.21 0.14 10.67
CA GLN A 338 13.34 0.79 10.01
C GLN A 338 13.96 -0.14 8.96
N LEU A 339 14.42 0.46 7.87
CA LEU A 339 15.11 -0.20 6.78
C LEU A 339 16.59 -0.40 7.15
N GLU A 340 17.02 -1.63 7.36
CA GLU A 340 18.45 -1.89 7.60
C GLU A 340 19.29 -1.67 6.33
N GLU A 341 20.53 -1.22 6.49
CA GLU A 341 21.43 -0.99 5.33
C GLU A 341 21.84 -2.30 4.65
N GLU A 342 21.99 -3.38 5.42
CA GLU A 342 22.31 -4.71 4.93
C GLU A 342 21.30 -5.27 3.91
N TRP A 343 20.03 -4.84 3.98
CA TRP A 343 18.98 -5.28 3.06
C TRP A 343 19.04 -4.59 1.68
N LEU A 344 20.00 -3.68 1.47
CA LEU A 344 20.22 -2.95 0.23
C LEU A 344 21.43 -3.46 -0.57
N PHE A 345 22.10 -4.51 -0.09
CA PHE A 345 23.16 -5.19 -0.82
C PHE A 345 22.60 -6.21 -1.82
N ASP A 346 23.38 -6.45 -2.87
CA ASP A 346 23.05 -7.42 -3.90
C ASP A 346 22.98 -8.83 -3.28
N ARG A 347 21.91 -9.56 -3.57
CA ARG A 347 21.56 -10.81 -2.89
C ARG A 347 22.39 -11.98 -3.44
N ASP A 348 22.95 -12.78 -2.53
CA ASP A 348 23.61 -14.04 -2.89
C ASP A 348 22.57 -15.10 -3.29
N SER A 349 22.45 -15.34 -4.59
CA SER A 349 21.50 -16.28 -5.20
C SER A 349 22.03 -17.72 -5.35
N ARG A 350 23.28 -18.02 -4.95
CA ARG A 350 23.93 -19.32 -5.19
C ARG A 350 23.16 -20.51 -4.61
N ASN A 351 22.45 -20.30 -3.50
CA ASN A 351 21.69 -21.35 -2.82
C ASN A 351 20.27 -21.56 -3.40
N ASP A 352 19.74 -20.64 -4.21
CA ASP A 352 18.32 -20.61 -4.60
C ASP A 352 17.84 -21.92 -5.23
N SER A 353 18.59 -22.41 -6.21
CA SER A 353 18.25 -23.64 -6.95
C SER A 353 18.20 -24.86 -6.03
N VAL A 354 19.17 -24.99 -5.10
CA VAL A 354 19.24 -26.09 -4.14
C VAL A 354 18.10 -26.01 -3.12
N VAL A 355 17.83 -24.82 -2.59
CA VAL A 355 16.78 -24.58 -1.60
C VAL A 355 15.40 -24.84 -2.19
N LEU A 356 15.11 -24.28 -3.37
CA LEU A 356 13.83 -24.47 -4.06
C LEU A 356 13.65 -25.93 -4.52
N SER A 357 14.69 -26.58 -5.05
CA SER A 357 14.63 -28.01 -5.41
C SER A 357 14.27 -28.89 -4.20
N ASN A 358 14.93 -28.67 -3.06
CA ASN A 358 14.65 -29.42 -1.84
C ASN A 358 13.26 -29.10 -1.26
N PHE A 359 12.78 -27.86 -1.40
CA PHE A 359 11.41 -27.49 -1.04
C PHE A 359 10.37 -28.22 -1.90
N PHE A 360 10.54 -28.28 -3.22
CA PHE A 360 9.62 -29.03 -4.10
C PHE A 360 9.63 -30.54 -3.82
N LYS A 361 10.79 -31.15 -3.51
CA LYS A 361 10.87 -32.55 -3.09
C LYS A 361 10.03 -32.82 -1.84
N LEU A 362 10.20 -31.99 -0.80
CA LEU A 362 9.44 -32.09 0.46
C LEU A 362 7.93 -32.00 0.24
N LEU A 363 7.48 -31.11 -0.66
CA LEU A 363 6.05 -31.01 -1.03
C LEU A 363 5.56 -32.28 -1.73
N GLY A 364 6.33 -32.85 -2.65
CA GLY A 364 5.99 -34.09 -3.38
C GLY A 364 5.95 -35.33 -2.48
N GLU A 365 6.87 -35.45 -1.53
CA GLU A 365 6.87 -36.51 -0.50
C GLU A 365 5.63 -36.41 0.40
N THR A 366 5.28 -35.20 0.83
CA THR A 366 4.08 -34.94 1.64
C THR A 366 2.79 -35.35 0.92
N GLN A 367 2.69 -35.09 -0.39
CA GLN A 367 1.53 -35.52 -1.19
C GLN A 367 1.42 -37.05 -1.28
N LYS A 368 2.54 -37.77 -1.49
CA LYS A 368 2.56 -39.24 -1.55
C LYS A 368 2.08 -39.89 -0.25
N LEU A 369 2.59 -39.41 0.89
CA LEU A 369 2.19 -39.87 2.23
C LEU A 369 0.70 -39.61 2.50
N THR A 370 0.17 -38.47 2.05
CA THR A 370 -1.25 -38.13 2.21
C THR A 370 -2.13 -39.11 1.43
N ASN A 371 -1.78 -39.38 0.17
CA ASN A 371 -2.55 -40.27 -0.72
C ASN A 371 -2.54 -41.73 -0.24
N GLN A 372 -1.42 -42.22 0.31
CA GLN A 372 -1.32 -43.59 0.84
C GLN A 372 -2.18 -43.80 2.10
N ASN A 373 -2.30 -42.78 2.95
CA ASN A 373 -3.13 -42.87 4.15
C ASN A 373 -4.63 -42.83 3.81
N THR A 374 -5.05 -42.08 2.78
CA THR A 374 -6.45 -42.04 2.35
C THR A 374 -6.95 -43.35 1.74
N SER A 375 -6.09 -44.13 1.09
CA SER A 375 -6.46 -45.43 0.52
C SER A 375 -6.64 -46.55 1.55
N HIS A 376 -6.08 -46.41 2.75
CA HIS A 376 -6.26 -47.39 3.83
C HIS A 376 -7.47 -47.10 4.74
N SER A 377 -8.13 -45.95 4.58
CA SER A 377 -9.30 -45.55 5.38
C SER A 377 -10.66 -45.84 4.72
N SER A 378 -10.68 -46.54 3.59
CA SER A 378 -11.90 -46.82 2.80
C SER A 378 -12.32 -48.30 2.74
N ASP A 379 -11.62 -49.20 3.45
CA ASP A 379 -11.91 -50.64 3.57
C ASP A 379 -12.22 -51.03 5.05
N GLY A 380 -13.04 -50.22 5.75
CA GLY A 380 -13.41 -50.43 7.16
C GLY A 380 -14.89 -50.22 7.43
#